data_AF-A0A845BFB5-F1
#
_entry.id   AF-A0A845BFB5-F1
#
_cell.length_a   1.000
_cell.length_b   1.000
_cell.length_c   1.000
_cell.angle_alpha   90.00
_cell.angle_beta   90.00
_cell.angle_gamma   90.00
#
_symmetry.space_group_name_H-M   'P 1'
#
loop_
_entity.id
_entity.type
_entity.pdbx_description
1 polymer ?
#
loop_
_entity_poly.entity_id
_entity_poly.type
_entity_poly.pdbx_seq_one_letter_code
_entity_poly.pdbx_strand_id
1 'polypeptide(L)'
;MSGRAFMDSASMAEQQVATAAGLDPAALRGISAFLHDSHRGYDQGRHLTADRFLRIEFSELAEKREKMAADVDALLRQKNAPPQKEGSALGTAHRAYLDLKGSLFRQGRRRVLREVVRGEAALEDAYDEALAAPDLPPEARQLLQRQHRQVRATRDRYAAMLDDEDQELPPEMRGPGLVARFNRLTRPVTSNPILSAVVVTAVSVLTAKLLRGRSYR
;
A
#
# COMPACT_ATOMS: atom_id res chain seq x y z
N MET A 1 -15.70 -22.41 56.38
CA MET A 1 -15.17 -21.26 55.61
C MET A 1 -14.65 -21.79 54.29
N SER A 2 -15.49 -21.86 53.26
CA SER A 2 -15.10 -22.25 51.90
C SER A 2 -15.72 -21.24 50.95
N GLY A 3 -14.87 -20.41 50.35
CA GLY A 3 -15.28 -19.27 49.52
C GLY A 3 -14.11 -18.81 48.68
N ARG A 4 -13.60 -19.70 47.81
CA ARG A 4 -12.52 -19.37 46.87
C ARG A 4 -12.55 -20.28 45.65
N ALA A 5 -13.57 -20.13 44.80
CA ALA A 5 -13.58 -20.71 43.45
C ALA A 5 -14.66 -20.08 42.55
N PHE A 6 -14.82 -18.75 42.60
CA PHE A 6 -15.77 -18.04 41.74
C PHE A 6 -15.20 -16.69 41.23
N MET A 7 -13.88 -16.58 41.13
CA MET A 7 -13.30 -15.55 40.27
C MET A 7 -13.20 -16.12 38.85
N ASP A 8 -13.99 -15.50 37.98
CA ASP A 8 -13.52 -15.01 36.67
C ASP A 8 -13.63 -15.87 35.40
N SER A 9 -14.78 -16.52 35.18
CA SER A 9 -15.21 -16.80 33.81
C SER A 9 -15.43 -15.52 32.98
N ALA A 10 -15.83 -14.42 33.64
CA ALA A 10 -15.98 -13.10 33.03
C ALA A 10 -14.64 -12.44 32.66
N SER A 11 -13.65 -12.38 33.56
CA SER A 11 -12.29 -11.89 33.20
C SER A 11 -11.59 -12.77 32.16
N MET A 12 -11.81 -14.09 32.15
CA MET A 12 -11.25 -14.96 31.11
C MET A 12 -11.87 -14.67 29.73
N ALA A 13 -13.19 -14.42 29.68
CA ALA A 13 -13.88 -14.01 28.46
C ALA A 13 -13.48 -12.58 28.03
N GLU A 14 -13.33 -11.65 28.96
CA GLU A 14 -12.84 -10.28 28.68
C GLU A 14 -11.38 -10.27 28.24
N GLN A 15 -10.52 -11.13 28.79
CA GLN A 15 -9.15 -11.34 28.29
C GLN A 15 -9.11 -12.04 26.93
N GLN A 16 -10.04 -12.95 26.62
CA GLN A 16 -10.18 -13.54 25.27
C GLN A 16 -10.72 -12.53 24.24
N VAL A 17 -11.59 -11.60 24.64
CA VAL A 17 -12.08 -10.52 23.78
C VAL A 17 -11.01 -9.43 23.59
N ALA A 18 -10.24 -9.10 24.63
CA ALA A 18 -9.13 -8.14 24.56
C ALA A 18 -7.93 -8.69 23.75
N THR A 19 -7.63 -9.98 23.83
CA THR A 19 -6.61 -10.63 22.98
C THR A 19 -7.06 -10.79 21.52
N ALA A 20 -8.37 -10.72 21.24
CA ALA A 20 -8.90 -10.70 19.88
C ALA A 20 -8.71 -9.34 19.16
N ALA A 21 -8.49 -8.24 19.90
CA ALA A 21 -8.51 -6.86 19.43
C ALA A 21 -7.24 -6.38 18.70
N GLY A 22 -6.24 -7.24 18.50
CA GLY A 22 -4.92 -6.84 18.05
C GLY A 22 -4.67 -6.60 16.57
N LEU A 23 -5.68 -6.80 15.74
CA LEU A 23 -5.54 -6.77 14.30
C LEU A 23 -6.71 -6.00 13.75
N ASP A 24 -6.49 -4.75 13.33
CA ASP A 24 -7.54 -3.93 12.73
C ASP A 24 -8.02 -4.61 11.43
N PRO A 25 -9.25 -5.17 11.42
CA PRO A 25 -9.77 -5.83 10.23
C PRO A 25 -9.93 -4.85 9.07
N ALA A 26 -10.03 -3.54 9.31
CA ALA A 26 -10.10 -2.54 8.27
C ALA A 26 -8.77 -2.40 7.51
N ALA A 27 -7.63 -2.30 8.22
CA ALA A 27 -6.31 -2.26 7.60
C ALA A 27 -6.03 -3.51 6.74
N LEU A 28 -6.32 -4.71 7.25
CA LEU A 28 -6.16 -5.94 6.46
C LEU A 28 -7.10 -6.01 5.24
N ARG A 29 -8.35 -5.57 5.38
CA ARG A 29 -9.27 -5.47 4.24
C ARG A 29 -8.77 -4.49 3.19
N GLY A 30 -8.15 -3.38 3.61
CA GLY A 30 -7.50 -2.43 2.72
C GLY A 30 -6.38 -3.07 1.90
N ILE A 31 -5.48 -3.82 2.55
CA ILE A 31 -4.41 -4.56 1.87
C ILE A 31 -4.99 -5.64 0.94
N SER A 32 -5.95 -6.45 1.40
CA SER A 32 -6.61 -7.48 0.59
C SER A 32 -7.22 -6.87 -0.68
N ALA A 33 -8.00 -5.80 -0.54
CA ALA A 33 -8.61 -5.10 -1.67
C ALA A 33 -7.55 -4.57 -2.64
N PHE A 34 -6.49 -3.92 -2.13
CA PHE A 34 -5.40 -3.41 -2.96
C PHE A 34 -4.68 -4.52 -3.73
N LEU A 35 -4.42 -5.67 -3.10
CA LEU A 35 -3.75 -6.80 -3.73
C LEU A 35 -4.61 -7.44 -4.83
N HIS A 36 -5.91 -7.61 -4.58
CA HIS A 36 -6.87 -8.10 -5.60
C HIS A 36 -6.98 -7.13 -6.78
N ASP A 37 -7.05 -5.84 -6.49
CA ASP A 37 -6.99 -4.78 -7.48
C ASP A 37 -5.67 -4.87 -8.29
N SER A 38 -4.53 -4.96 -7.60
CA SER A 38 -3.17 -5.13 -8.16
C SER A 38 -3.04 -6.32 -9.09
N HIS A 39 -3.54 -7.48 -8.67
CA HIS A 39 -3.59 -8.65 -9.51
C HIS A 39 -4.32 -8.37 -10.82
N ARG A 40 -5.54 -7.82 -10.76
CA ARG A 40 -6.37 -7.56 -11.95
C ARG A 40 -5.71 -6.61 -12.95
N GLY A 41 -5.07 -5.54 -12.48
CA GLY A 41 -4.46 -4.58 -13.40
C GLY A 41 -3.12 -5.05 -13.97
N TYR A 42 -2.32 -5.83 -13.24
CA TYR A 42 -1.18 -6.51 -13.85
C TYR A 42 -1.61 -7.60 -14.84
N ASP A 43 -2.64 -8.37 -14.52
CA ASP A 43 -3.24 -9.35 -15.43
C ASP A 43 -3.81 -8.68 -16.70
N GLN A 44 -4.41 -7.50 -16.57
CA GLN A 44 -4.82 -6.72 -17.74
C GLN A 44 -3.59 -6.16 -18.49
N GLY A 45 -2.61 -5.63 -17.75
CA GLY A 45 -1.41 -4.99 -18.28
C GLY A 45 -0.57 -5.90 -19.15
N ARG A 46 -0.41 -7.17 -18.78
CA ARG A 46 0.34 -8.16 -19.59
C ARG A 46 -0.29 -8.39 -20.97
N HIS A 47 -1.60 -8.18 -21.13
CA HIS A 47 -2.29 -8.32 -22.43
C HIS A 47 -2.30 -7.02 -23.25
N LEU A 48 -2.17 -5.87 -22.60
CA LEU A 48 -2.28 -4.56 -23.25
C LEU A 48 -0.94 -3.91 -23.62
N THR A 49 0.14 -4.27 -22.93
CA THR A 49 1.46 -3.70 -23.19
C THR A 49 2.07 -4.25 -24.48
N ALA A 50 2.63 -3.36 -25.31
CA ALA A 50 3.45 -3.76 -26.47
C ALA A 50 4.88 -4.15 -26.06
N ASP A 51 5.30 -3.81 -24.84
CA ASP A 51 6.62 -4.06 -24.33
C ASP A 51 6.76 -5.52 -23.85
N ARG A 52 7.60 -6.30 -24.52
CA ARG A 52 7.82 -7.72 -24.21
C ARG A 52 8.35 -7.94 -22.79
N PHE A 53 9.24 -7.08 -22.33
CA PHE A 53 9.81 -7.18 -20.99
C PHE A 53 8.72 -6.92 -19.94
N LEU A 54 7.98 -5.81 -20.06
CA LEU A 54 6.90 -5.51 -19.12
C LEU A 54 5.78 -6.55 -19.13
N ARG A 55 5.52 -7.20 -20.26
CA ARG A 55 4.54 -8.29 -20.33
C ARG A 55 4.93 -9.47 -19.45
N ILE A 56 6.20 -9.86 -19.44
CA ILE A 56 6.70 -10.94 -18.56
C ILE A 56 6.57 -10.49 -17.11
N GLU A 57 7.03 -9.28 -16.81
CA GLU A 57 7.00 -8.72 -15.46
C GLU A 57 5.58 -8.62 -14.88
N PHE A 58 4.61 -8.19 -15.69
CA PHE A 58 3.21 -8.13 -15.26
C PHE A 58 2.58 -9.50 -15.06
N SER A 59 3.04 -10.53 -15.77
CA SER A 59 2.62 -11.91 -15.49
C SER A 59 3.08 -12.34 -14.10
N GLU A 60 4.36 -12.16 -13.80
CA GLU A 60 4.95 -12.52 -12.50
C GLU A 60 4.31 -11.73 -11.35
N LEU A 61 4.08 -10.44 -11.56
CA LEU A 61 3.40 -9.61 -10.56
C LEU A 61 1.95 -10.03 -10.34
N ALA A 62 1.19 -10.35 -11.39
CA ALA A 62 -0.18 -10.81 -11.24
C ALA A 62 -0.26 -12.06 -10.35
N GLU A 63 0.57 -13.07 -10.61
CA GLU A 63 0.64 -14.31 -9.81
C GLU A 63 1.06 -14.04 -8.36
N LYS A 64 2.08 -13.19 -8.17
CA LYS A 64 2.55 -12.80 -6.84
C LYS A 64 1.45 -12.10 -6.04
N ARG A 65 0.70 -11.18 -6.66
CA ARG A 65 -0.41 -10.45 -6.01
C ARG A 65 -1.55 -11.37 -5.62
N GLU A 66 -1.90 -12.33 -6.48
CA GLU A 66 -2.92 -13.33 -6.17
C GLU A 66 -2.55 -14.14 -4.92
N LYS A 67 -1.31 -14.65 -4.87
CA LYS A 67 -0.81 -15.40 -3.72
C LYS A 67 -0.82 -14.55 -2.45
N MET A 68 -0.35 -13.31 -2.55
CA MET A 68 -0.33 -12.38 -1.42
C MET A 68 -1.75 -12.09 -0.90
N ALA A 69 -2.70 -11.87 -1.80
CA ALA A 69 -4.10 -11.63 -1.47
C ALA A 69 -4.72 -12.85 -0.78
N ALA A 70 -4.45 -14.06 -1.29
CA ALA A 70 -4.93 -15.30 -0.69
C ALA A 70 -4.43 -15.50 0.75
N ASP A 71 -3.15 -15.19 1.00
CA ASP A 71 -2.56 -15.25 2.34
C ASP A 71 -3.24 -14.25 3.31
N VAL A 72 -3.48 -13.01 2.88
CA VAL A 72 -4.16 -11.97 3.69
C VAL A 72 -5.63 -12.32 3.92
N ASP A 73 -6.32 -12.83 2.90
CA ASP A 73 -7.69 -13.32 3.01
C ASP A 73 -7.80 -14.47 4.02
N ALA A 74 -6.78 -15.32 4.14
CA ALA A 74 -6.74 -16.38 5.14
C ALA A 74 -6.67 -15.80 6.57
N LEU A 75 -5.86 -14.76 6.80
CA LEU A 75 -5.82 -14.04 8.08
C LEU A 75 -7.19 -13.41 8.43
N LEU A 76 -7.86 -12.79 7.45
CA LEU A 76 -9.19 -12.21 7.64
C LEU A 76 -10.22 -13.27 8.06
N ARG A 77 -10.24 -14.43 7.40
CA ARG A 77 -11.13 -15.54 7.74
C ARG A 77 -10.90 -16.08 9.15
N GLN A 78 -9.64 -16.19 9.59
CA GLN A 78 -9.32 -16.59 10.97
C GLN A 78 -9.88 -15.62 12.02
N LYS A 79 -10.13 -14.37 11.64
CA LYS A 79 -10.73 -13.32 12.49
C LYS A 79 -12.24 -13.18 12.30
N ASN A 80 -12.90 -14.12 11.60
CA ASN A 80 -14.31 -14.03 11.24
C ASN A 80 -14.66 -12.73 10.48
N ALA A 81 -13.68 -12.12 9.82
CA ALA A 81 -13.86 -10.95 8.97
C ALA A 81 -13.93 -11.39 7.51
N PRO A 82 -14.91 -10.92 6.72
CA PRO A 82 -15.01 -11.30 5.32
C PRO A 82 -13.85 -10.65 4.52
N PRO A 83 -13.20 -11.41 3.62
CA PRO A 83 -12.22 -10.84 2.69
C PRO A 83 -12.90 -9.86 1.73
N GLN A 84 -12.17 -8.81 1.37
CA GLN A 84 -12.68 -7.77 0.47
C GLN A 84 -12.11 -7.96 -0.94
N LYS A 85 -12.83 -8.75 -1.75
CA LYS A 85 -12.40 -9.14 -3.11
C LYS A 85 -12.79 -8.13 -4.21
N GLU A 86 -13.82 -7.32 -3.94
CA GLU A 86 -14.38 -6.33 -4.85
C GLU A 86 -14.62 -5.00 -4.13
N GLY A 87 -14.49 -3.90 -4.87
CA GLY A 87 -14.46 -2.54 -4.33
C GLY A 87 -15.64 -2.20 -3.41
N SER A 88 -15.35 -1.66 -2.22
CA SER A 88 -16.28 -0.83 -1.43
C SER A 88 -15.59 -0.10 -0.26
N ALA A 89 -15.64 1.24 -0.28
CA ALA A 89 -15.73 2.14 0.88
C ALA A 89 -14.65 2.21 1.99
N LEU A 90 -13.39 1.83 1.77
CA LEU A 90 -12.27 2.27 2.64
C LEU A 90 -11.17 2.94 1.79
N GLY A 91 -10.99 4.24 2.01
CA GLY A 91 -10.29 5.17 1.12
C GLY A 91 -8.77 4.95 0.94
N THR A 92 -8.15 5.88 0.20
CA THR A 92 -6.73 6.01 -0.18
C THR A 92 -6.15 4.82 -0.95
N ALA A 93 -6.20 3.60 -0.42
CA ALA A 93 -5.77 2.36 -1.08
C ALA A 93 -6.47 2.15 -2.44
N HIS A 94 -7.81 2.17 -2.44
CA HIS A 94 -8.59 1.96 -3.66
C HIS A 94 -8.35 3.07 -4.70
N ARG A 95 -8.19 4.34 -4.28
CA ARG A 95 -7.92 5.44 -5.22
C ARG A 95 -6.52 5.34 -5.84
N ALA A 96 -5.51 4.98 -5.05
CA ALA A 96 -4.14 4.88 -5.53
C ALA A 96 -3.99 3.82 -6.63
N TYR A 97 -4.74 2.71 -6.54
CA TYR A 97 -4.69 1.67 -7.55
C TYR A 97 -5.60 1.89 -8.77
N LEU A 98 -6.80 2.47 -8.59
CA LEU A 98 -7.73 2.74 -9.70
C LEU A 98 -7.10 3.58 -10.83
N ASP A 99 -6.08 4.39 -10.53
CA ASP A 99 -5.29 5.15 -11.50
C ASP A 99 -4.41 4.25 -12.41
N LEU A 100 -4.08 3.02 -11.98
CA LEU A 100 -3.37 2.02 -12.79
C LEU A 100 -4.25 1.36 -13.86
N LYS A 101 -5.55 1.70 -13.94
CA LYS A 101 -6.50 1.11 -14.91
C LYS A 101 -5.99 1.16 -16.35
N GLY A 102 -6.28 0.10 -17.09
CA GLY A 102 -5.67 -0.30 -18.37
C GLY A 102 -5.61 0.69 -19.54
N SER A 103 -6.12 1.91 -19.42
CA SER A 103 -5.71 3.02 -20.30
C SER A 103 -4.22 3.36 -20.15
N LEU A 104 -3.64 3.04 -18.99
CA LEU A 104 -2.27 3.39 -18.64
C LEU A 104 -1.22 2.57 -19.38
N PHE A 105 -1.47 1.26 -19.55
CA PHE A 105 -0.54 0.34 -20.23
C PHE A 105 -0.47 0.55 -21.74
N ARG A 106 -1.39 1.32 -22.32
CA ARG A 106 -1.31 1.81 -23.71
C ARG A 106 -0.50 3.11 -23.84
N GLN A 107 -0.08 3.72 -22.74
CA GLN A 107 0.76 4.91 -22.75
C GLN A 107 2.24 4.50 -22.76
N GLY A 108 3.14 5.43 -23.12
CA GLY A 108 4.56 5.14 -23.27
C GLY A 108 5.17 4.51 -22.01
N ARG A 109 6.16 3.62 -22.21
CA ARG A 109 6.85 2.81 -21.18
C ARG A 109 7.17 3.58 -19.91
N ARG A 110 7.77 4.77 -20.04
CA ARG A 110 8.08 5.66 -18.91
C ARG A 110 6.89 5.98 -18.00
N ARG A 111 5.70 6.24 -18.57
CA ARG A 111 4.50 6.50 -17.77
C ARG A 111 4.03 5.25 -17.06
N VAL A 112 4.10 4.11 -17.73
CA VAL A 112 3.78 2.81 -17.13
C VAL A 112 4.66 2.55 -15.91
N LEU A 113 5.99 2.69 -16.06
CA LEU A 113 6.93 2.51 -14.94
C LEU A 113 6.62 3.44 -13.76
N ARG A 114 6.35 4.72 -14.03
CA ARG A 114 6.03 5.70 -12.98
C ARG A 114 4.81 5.32 -12.16
N GLU A 115 3.79 4.78 -12.80
CA GLU A 115 2.52 4.47 -12.16
C GLU A 115 2.60 3.15 -11.41
N VAL A 116 3.41 2.20 -11.89
CA VAL A 116 3.79 1.04 -11.10
C VAL A 116 4.51 1.50 -9.82
N VAL A 117 5.54 2.34 -9.92
CA VAL A 117 6.24 2.86 -8.73
C VAL A 117 5.30 3.54 -7.75
N ARG A 118 4.36 4.38 -8.25
CA ARG A 118 3.37 5.05 -7.41
C ARG A 118 2.41 4.07 -6.73
N GLY A 119 1.93 3.06 -7.45
CA GLY A 119 1.04 2.02 -6.91
C GLY A 119 1.74 1.17 -5.86
N GLU A 120 2.98 0.76 -6.12
CA GLU A 120 3.77 -0.02 -5.18
C GLU A 120 4.10 0.75 -3.89
N ALA A 121 4.41 2.05 -4.00
CA ALA A 121 4.59 2.91 -2.83
C ALA A 121 3.31 3.02 -1.98
N ALA A 122 2.15 3.18 -2.62
CA ALA A 122 0.88 3.25 -1.90
C ALA A 122 0.51 1.93 -1.20
N LEU A 123 0.87 0.79 -1.80
CA LEU A 123 0.70 -0.51 -1.15
C LEU A 123 1.67 -0.68 0.02
N GLU A 124 2.91 -0.21 -0.10
CA GLU A 124 3.89 -0.18 0.98
C GLU A 124 3.37 0.60 2.19
N ASP A 125 2.82 1.80 1.97
CA ASP A 125 2.21 2.62 3.03
C ASP A 125 1.06 1.87 3.75
N ALA A 126 0.23 1.12 3.01
CA ALA A 126 -0.84 0.31 3.59
C ALA A 126 -0.30 -0.85 4.45
N TYR A 127 0.83 -1.45 4.06
CA TYR A 127 1.52 -2.43 4.91
C TYR A 127 2.12 -1.79 6.17
N ASP A 128 2.71 -0.61 6.06
CA ASP A 128 3.27 0.11 7.22
C ASP A 128 2.17 0.44 8.23
N GLU A 129 1.00 0.92 7.77
CA GLU A 129 -0.16 1.15 8.62
C GLU A 129 -0.62 -0.12 9.35
N ALA A 130 -0.75 -1.24 8.63
CA ALA A 130 -1.14 -2.51 9.24
C ALA A 130 -0.09 -3.08 10.21
N LEU A 131 1.20 -2.87 9.93
CA LEU A 131 2.32 -3.32 10.77
C LEU A 131 2.48 -2.48 12.05
N ALA A 132 1.98 -1.24 12.06
CA ALA A 132 1.98 -0.36 13.22
C ALA A 132 0.97 -0.79 14.31
N ALA A 133 0.05 -1.73 14.00
CA ALA A 133 -0.90 -2.25 14.97
C ALA A 133 -0.17 -2.91 16.16
N PRO A 134 -0.48 -2.51 17.42
CA PRO A 134 0.28 -2.93 18.59
C PRO A 134 0.14 -4.43 18.88
N ASP A 135 -1.07 -5.00 18.79
CA ASP A 135 -1.30 -6.40 19.16
C ASP A 135 -1.42 -7.35 17.96
N LEU A 136 -0.73 -7.04 16.86
CA LEU A 136 -0.72 -7.87 15.66
C LEU A 136 -0.11 -9.26 15.99
N PRO A 137 -0.85 -10.37 15.79
CA PRO A 137 -0.35 -11.72 16.07
C PRO A 137 0.98 -11.99 15.37
N PRO A 138 1.94 -12.71 16.01
CA PRO A 138 3.28 -12.94 15.45
C PRO A 138 3.27 -13.52 14.03
N GLU A 139 2.37 -14.45 13.75
CA GLU A 139 2.24 -15.10 12.44
C GLU A 139 1.77 -14.11 11.37
N ALA A 140 0.78 -13.27 11.71
CA ALA A 140 0.30 -12.21 10.85
C ALA A 140 1.40 -11.17 10.60
N ARG A 141 2.13 -10.77 11.65
CA ARG A 141 3.25 -9.84 11.55
C ARG A 141 4.34 -10.36 10.61
N GLN A 142 4.76 -11.61 10.77
CA GLN A 142 5.77 -12.24 9.90
C GLN A 142 5.31 -12.31 8.44
N LEU A 143 4.04 -12.66 8.20
CA LEU A 143 3.44 -12.66 6.87
C LEU A 143 3.46 -11.27 6.24
N LEU A 144 2.92 -10.26 6.93
CA LEU A 144 2.86 -8.89 6.43
C LEU A 144 4.26 -8.29 6.21
N GLN A 145 5.21 -8.52 7.11
CA GLN A 145 6.60 -8.05 6.92
C GLN A 145 7.27 -8.67 5.69
N ARG A 146 7.02 -9.96 5.43
CA ARG A 146 7.57 -10.64 4.25
C ARG A 146 6.97 -10.05 2.97
N GLN A 147 5.66 -9.85 2.94
CA GLN A 147 4.96 -9.24 1.82
C GLN A 147 5.37 -7.78 1.60
N HIS A 148 5.50 -7.00 2.68
CA HIS A 148 6.00 -5.62 2.66
C HIS A 148 7.38 -5.52 1.99
N ARG A 149 8.35 -6.36 2.40
CA ARG A 149 9.67 -6.40 1.75
C ARG A 149 9.58 -6.73 0.25
N GLN A 150 8.67 -7.63 -0.12
CA GLN A 150 8.45 -8.01 -1.51
C GLN A 150 7.86 -6.88 -2.36
N VAL A 151 6.96 -6.06 -1.78
CA VAL A 151 6.38 -4.86 -2.41
C VAL A 151 7.46 -3.82 -2.63
N ARG A 152 8.22 -3.50 -1.57
CA ARG A 152 9.33 -2.55 -1.62
C ARG A 152 10.37 -2.93 -2.67
N ALA A 153 10.74 -4.21 -2.75
CA ALA A 153 11.67 -4.69 -3.77
C ALA A 153 11.12 -4.49 -5.19
N THR A 154 9.82 -4.71 -5.41
CA THR A 154 9.17 -4.39 -6.70
C THR A 154 9.27 -2.88 -6.98
N ARG A 155 8.88 -2.03 -6.03
CA ARG A 155 8.95 -0.56 -6.16
C ARG A 155 10.34 -0.10 -6.56
N ASP A 156 11.35 -0.52 -5.82
CA ASP A 156 12.74 -0.07 -5.99
C ASP A 156 13.27 -0.50 -7.38
N ARG A 157 12.91 -1.70 -7.83
CA ARG A 157 13.29 -2.20 -9.16
C ARG A 157 12.65 -1.40 -10.29
N TYR A 158 11.35 -1.11 -10.21
CA TYR A 158 10.67 -0.28 -11.22
C TYR A 158 11.15 1.18 -11.18
N ALA A 159 11.53 1.69 -10.01
CA ALA A 159 12.14 3.01 -9.88
C ALA A 159 13.50 3.07 -10.57
N ALA A 160 14.33 2.04 -10.45
CA ALA A 160 15.59 1.94 -11.18
C ALA A 160 15.36 1.93 -12.71
N MET A 161 14.42 1.13 -13.21
CA MET A 161 14.06 1.12 -14.64
C MET A 161 13.59 2.49 -15.15
N LEU A 162 12.85 3.22 -14.32
CA LEU A 162 12.38 4.57 -14.66
C LEU A 162 13.51 5.59 -14.66
N ASP A 163 14.46 5.47 -13.75
CA ASP A 163 15.65 6.31 -13.71
C ASP A 163 16.57 6.06 -14.91
N ASP A 164 16.68 4.83 -15.38
CA ASP A 164 17.40 4.49 -16.62
C ASP A 164 16.72 5.12 -17.84
N GLU A 165 15.39 5.04 -17.94
CA GLU A 165 14.62 5.69 -19.02
C GLU A 165 14.75 7.22 -19.00
N ASP A 166 14.78 7.84 -17.82
CA ASP A 166 14.98 9.29 -17.70
C ASP A 166 16.43 9.71 -18.07
N GLN A 167 17.43 8.82 -17.96
CA GLN A 167 18.83 9.08 -18.35
C GLN A 167 19.04 9.07 -19.87
N GLU A 168 18.25 8.28 -20.61
CA GLU A 168 18.28 8.23 -22.08
C GLU A 168 17.78 9.54 -22.74
N LEU A 169 17.09 10.40 -21.99
CA LEU A 169 16.66 11.72 -22.46
C LEU A 169 17.83 12.71 -22.59
N PRO A 170 17.72 13.71 -23.48
CA PRO A 170 18.71 14.79 -23.60
C PRO A 170 18.94 15.48 -22.24
N PRO A 171 20.18 15.90 -21.90
CA PRO A 171 20.53 16.46 -20.59
C PRO A 171 19.60 17.57 -20.10
N GLU A 172 19.14 18.43 -21.01
CA GLU A 172 18.20 19.53 -20.77
C GLU A 172 16.78 19.10 -20.39
N MET A 173 16.40 17.84 -20.65
CA MET A 173 15.10 17.26 -20.30
C MET A 173 15.17 16.28 -19.12
N ARG A 174 16.37 16.03 -18.56
CA ARG A 174 16.56 15.14 -17.40
C ARG A 174 16.06 15.84 -16.14
N GLY A 175 15.04 15.27 -15.50
CA GLY A 175 14.69 15.65 -14.13
C GLY A 175 15.66 15.02 -13.12
N PRO A 176 15.67 15.47 -11.85
CA PRO A 176 16.31 14.68 -10.80
C PRO A 176 15.60 13.32 -10.72
N GLY A 177 16.35 12.24 -10.96
CA GLY A 177 15.84 10.85 -10.96
C GLY A 177 15.04 10.54 -9.69
N LEU A 178 14.05 9.65 -9.80
CA LEU A 178 13.13 9.34 -8.71
C LEU A 178 13.86 8.72 -7.52
N VAL A 179 14.84 7.85 -7.72
CA VAL A 179 15.66 7.32 -6.61
C VAL A 179 16.42 8.44 -5.93
N ALA A 180 16.98 9.40 -6.70
CA ALA A 180 17.67 10.56 -6.14
C ALA A 180 16.73 11.50 -5.36
N ARG A 181 15.47 11.64 -5.80
CA ARG A 181 14.43 12.41 -5.09
C ARG A 181 13.98 11.72 -3.80
N PHE A 182 13.78 10.41 -3.81
CA PHE A 182 13.42 9.65 -2.63
C PHE A 182 14.57 9.57 -1.62
N ASN A 183 15.80 9.33 -2.07
CA ASN A 183 16.98 9.31 -1.20
C ASN A 183 17.27 10.68 -0.56
N ARG A 184 16.77 11.78 -1.15
CA ARG A 184 16.78 13.10 -0.53
C ARG A 184 15.80 13.21 0.64
N LEU A 185 14.69 12.48 0.62
CA LEU A 185 13.66 12.48 1.67
C LEU A 185 14.03 11.59 2.87
N THR A 186 14.92 10.62 2.68
CA THR A 186 15.33 9.66 3.73
C THR A 186 16.66 10.00 4.40
N ARG A 187 17.35 11.07 3.97
CA ARG A 187 18.53 11.58 4.67
C ARG A 187 18.12 12.44 5.88
N PRO A 188 18.66 12.21 7.08
CA PRO A 188 18.46 13.13 8.20
C PRO A 188 19.10 14.48 7.85
N VAL A 189 18.29 15.54 7.88
CA VAL A 189 18.77 16.92 7.71
C VAL A 189 19.63 17.26 8.91
N THR A 190 20.94 17.13 8.78
CA THR A 190 21.90 17.71 9.71
C THR A 190 22.75 18.69 8.93
N SER A 191 22.30 19.95 8.88
CA SER A 191 23.10 21.19 8.81
C SER A 191 22.20 22.37 8.43
N ASN A 192 22.18 23.38 9.32
CA ASN A 192 21.53 24.69 9.28
C ASN A 192 20.01 24.81 9.60
N PRO A 193 19.63 25.54 10.68
CA PRO A 193 18.26 25.59 11.21
C PRO A 193 17.30 26.55 10.48
N ILE A 194 17.57 26.99 9.24
CA ILE A 194 16.72 27.99 8.57
C ILE A 194 15.95 27.44 7.35
N LEU A 195 16.27 26.26 6.80
CA LEU A 195 15.62 25.78 5.55
C LEU A 195 15.31 24.28 5.53
N SER A 196 14.64 23.75 6.55
CA SER A 196 14.02 22.41 6.46
C SER A 196 12.63 22.40 7.05
N ALA A 197 11.74 23.10 6.36
CA ALA A 197 10.29 22.91 6.47
C ALA A 197 9.77 22.39 5.12
N VAL A 198 9.96 21.10 4.87
CA VAL A 198 9.08 20.36 3.96
C VAL A 198 8.69 19.07 4.68
N VAL A 199 7.86 19.24 5.70
CA VAL A 199 7.07 18.16 6.28
C VAL A 199 5.73 18.17 5.53
N VAL A 200 5.54 17.12 4.72
CA VAL A 200 4.27 16.53 4.28
C VAL A 200 3.01 17.39 4.50
N THR A 201 2.64 18.19 3.49
CA THR A 201 1.25 18.67 3.30
C THR A 201 0.65 17.99 2.07
N ALA A 202 0.36 16.69 2.17
CA ALA A 202 -0.46 15.99 1.19
C ALA A 202 -1.86 15.63 1.72
N VAL A 203 -2.18 15.93 2.99
CA VAL A 203 -3.49 15.55 3.59
C VAL A 203 -4.45 16.74 3.78
N SER A 204 -4.01 18.00 3.73
CA SER A 204 -4.86 19.15 4.16
C SER A 204 -5.64 19.89 3.06
N VAL A 205 -5.40 19.64 1.76
CA VAL A 205 -6.09 20.39 0.70
C VAL A 205 -7.53 19.88 0.45
N LEU A 206 -7.88 18.69 0.96
CA LEU A 206 -9.23 18.13 0.75
C LEU A 206 -10.28 18.61 1.77
N THR A 207 -9.88 19.15 2.92
CA THR A 207 -10.83 19.69 3.92
C THR A 207 -11.25 21.14 3.64
N ALA A 208 -10.41 21.95 2.99
CA ALA A 208 -10.72 23.36 2.76
C ALA A 208 -11.77 23.61 1.65
N LYS A 209 -11.97 22.65 0.73
CA LYS A 209 -12.95 22.79 -0.37
C LYS A 209 -14.36 22.29 -0.03
N LEU A 210 -14.53 21.63 1.12
CA LEU A 210 -15.83 21.08 1.58
C LEU A 210 -16.58 21.98 2.57
N LEU A 211 -15.95 23.06 3.07
CA LEU A 211 -16.57 23.96 4.07
C LEU A 211 -17.02 25.32 3.51
N ARG A 212 -16.97 25.56 2.20
CA ARG A 212 -17.34 26.86 1.60
C ARG A 212 -18.54 26.79 0.64
N GLY A 213 -19.54 25.99 1.00
CA GLY A 213 -20.72 25.77 0.15
C GLY A 213 -22.00 25.43 0.90
N ARG A 214 -22.34 26.14 2.00
CA ARG A 214 -23.72 26.19 2.51
C ARG A 214 -23.93 27.43 3.38
N SER A 215 -25.05 28.14 3.12
CA SER A 215 -25.62 29.29 3.86
C SER A 215 -25.20 30.70 3.38
N TYR A 216 -25.93 31.29 2.42
CA TYR A 216 -27.08 32.17 2.69
C TYR A 216 -27.64 32.75 1.37
N ARG A 217 -28.84 32.31 0.98
CA ARG A 217 -30.00 33.13 0.59
C ARG A 217 -31.20 32.20 0.41
#